data_AF-A0A364LBM6-F1
#
_entry.id   AF-A0A364LBM6-F1
#
_cell.length_a   1.000
_cell.length_b   1.000
_cell.length_c   1.000
_cell.angle_alpha   90.00
_cell.angle_beta   90.00
_cell.angle_gamma   90.00
#
_symmetry.space_group_name_H-M   'P 1'
#
loop_
_entity.id
_entity.type
_entity.pdbx_description
1 polymer ?
#
loop_
_entity_poly.entity_id
_entity_poly.type
_entity_poly.pdbx_seq_one_letter_code
_entity_poly.pdbx_strand_id
1 'polypeptide(L)'
;MEPNSKSVIDCTTYQLLQQSVDHKPQNLYAGPGDQFKDAGVATEFRNFERKDLIPRSPIKVAVVYPTTKVQKTVPLQKAIESYREQHLRKQKDAIDIKKFYVQVKDTGVGEQPLHPNGLVGALNRIYYIQDVLLKNRTLEQVDFDLPVVQNFDRIIIPSLESDIFFENEVGYDKPNLIFYECFTRELVAGMGTGPGIQKDIFQLSQELGRVLFNNDQAVTYGKTLQALFPERNINHADWHGVVYHPQPSGKQGDRAYFIEELCEAMGKHLNIFFDKVFSPYKKTM
;
A
#
# COMPACT_ATOMS: atom_id res chain seq x y z
N MET A 1 -15.13 39.85 -32.80
CA MET A 1 -14.67 38.92 -31.75
C MET A 1 -15.92 38.32 -31.13
N GLU A 2 -16.14 37.04 -31.38
CA GLU A 2 -17.06 36.22 -30.60
C GLU A 2 -16.31 34.91 -30.30
N PRO A 3 -16.34 34.40 -29.07
CA PRO A 3 -15.74 33.12 -28.76
C PRO A 3 -16.59 32.02 -29.41
N ASN A 4 -15.99 31.28 -30.33
CA ASN A 4 -16.65 30.19 -31.04
C ASN A 4 -16.87 29.02 -30.07
N SER A 5 -18.10 28.90 -29.58
CA SER A 5 -18.59 27.93 -28.60
C SER A 5 -18.85 26.55 -29.22
N LYS A 6 -17.80 25.91 -29.72
CA LYS A 6 -17.84 24.51 -30.16
C LYS A 6 -16.60 23.74 -29.70
N SER A 7 -16.44 23.56 -28.39
CA SER A 7 -15.78 22.36 -27.86
C SER A 7 -16.86 21.32 -27.59
N VAL A 8 -17.39 20.76 -28.67
CA VAL A 8 -18.15 19.51 -28.57
C VAL A 8 -17.09 18.43 -28.41
N ILE A 9 -16.85 18.01 -27.16
CA ILE A 9 -16.22 16.72 -26.90
C ILE A 9 -17.24 15.70 -27.42
N ASP A 10 -17.07 15.31 -28.68
CA ASP A 10 -17.89 14.28 -29.27
C ASP A 10 -17.56 12.91 -28.66
N CYS A 11 -18.48 11.99 -28.87
CA CYS A 11 -18.61 10.64 -28.34
C CYS A 11 -17.46 9.67 -28.71
N THR A 12 -16.21 10.12 -28.79
CA THR A 12 -14.99 9.31 -28.90
C THR A 12 -14.33 9.00 -27.56
N THR A 13 -14.86 9.57 -26.46
CA THR A 13 -14.52 9.28 -25.05
C THR A 13 -14.69 7.81 -24.63
N TYR A 14 -15.26 6.96 -25.48
CA TYR A 14 -15.72 5.61 -25.14
C TYR A 14 -14.94 4.44 -25.77
N GLN A 15 -13.95 4.67 -26.63
CA GLN A 15 -13.30 3.59 -27.41
C GLN A 15 -11.79 3.39 -27.21
N LEU A 16 -11.13 4.17 -26.35
CA LEU A 16 -9.69 3.99 -26.07
C LEU A 16 -9.41 3.51 -24.62
N LEU A 17 -10.44 2.93 -24.00
CA LEU A 17 -10.45 2.31 -22.68
C LEU A 17 -9.87 0.87 -22.67
N GLN A 18 -8.78 0.65 -23.40
CA GLN A 18 -8.12 -0.66 -23.44
C GLN A 18 -6.66 -0.56 -23.06
N GLN A 19 -6.34 -1.05 -21.86
CA GLN A 19 -5.34 -2.10 -21.61
C GLN A 19 -5.16 -2.27 -20.09
N SER A 20 -5.55 -3.43 -19.55
CA SER A 20 -4.84 -3.97 -18.40
C SER A 20 -3.47 -4.37 -18.91
N VAL A 21 -2.40 -3.82 -18.35
CA VAL A 21 -1.08 -4.27 -18.78
C VAL A 21 -0.89 -5.69 -18.23
N ASP A 22 -0.53 -6.63 -19.10
CA ASP A 22 -0.24 -8.05 -18.83
C ASP A 22 1.00 -8.26 -17.92
N HIS A 23 1.29 -7.31 -17.04
CA HIS A 23 2.39 -7.40 -16.08
C HIS A 23 1.92 -8.13 -14.83
N LYS A 24 2.33 -9.40 -14.77
CA LYS A 24 2.30 -10.19 -13.54
C LYS A 24 3.04 -9.44 -12.43
N PRO A 25 2.55 -9.50 -11.18
CA PRO A 25 3.20 -8.85 -10.05
C PRO A 25 4.68 -9.19 -9.98
N GLN A 26 5.52 -8.17 -9.83
CA GLN A 26 6.95 -8.34 -9.68
C GLN A 26 7.24 -8.64 -8.21
N ASN A 27 7.74 -9.85 -7.94
CA ASN A 27 8.20 -10.24 -6.62
C ASN A 27 9.63 -9.73 -6.43
N LEU A 28 9.83 -8.81 -5.50
CA LEU A 28 11.17 -8.42 -5.07
C LEU A 28 11.61 -9.37 -3.95
N TYR A 29 12.48 -10.31 -4.26
CA TYR A 29 13.28 -11.00 -3.26
C TYR A 29 14.38 -10.05 -2.82
N ALA A 30 14.22 -9.45 -1.66
CA ALA A 30 15.33 -8.72 -1.06
C ALA A 30 15.29 -8.90 0.45
N GLY A 31 16.27 -9.67 0.96
CA GLY A 31 16.92 -9.21 2.19
C GLY A 31 17.46 -7.79 1.97
N PRO A 32 17.82 -7.04 3.02
CA PRO A 32 18.25 -5.64 2.89
C PRO A 32 19.50 -5.54 1.98
N GLY A 33 19.29 -5.40 0.68
CA GLY A 33 20.29 -5.40 -0.38
C GLY A 33 20.19 -4.15 -1.25
N ASP A 34 21.15 -3.98 -2.15
CA ASP A 34 21.50 -2.71 -2.81
C ASP A 34 20.35 -1.95 -3.51
N GLN A 35 19.24 -2.62 -3.86
CA GLN A 35 18.01 -1.97 -4.38
C GLN A 35 17.41 -0.91 -3.43
N PHE A 36 17.63 -1.02 -2.11
CA PHE A 36 17.16 -0.01 -1.15
C PHE A 36 18.09 1.21 -1.06
N LYS A 37 19.39 1.06 -1.40
CA LYS A 37 20.34 2.18 -1.44
C LYS A 37 20.02 3.13 -2.59
N ASP A 38 19.73 2.59 -3.77
CA ASP A 38 19.39 3.38 -4.96
C ASP A 38 18.09 4.17 -4.79
N ALA A 39 17.19 3.68 -3.92
CA ALA A 39 15.92 4.32 -3.59
C ALA A 39 16.02 5.33 -2.43
N GLY A 40 17.23 5.63 -1.92
CA GLY A 40 17.45 6.64 -0.87
C GLY A 40 16.91 6.25 0.51
N VAL A 41 16.68 4.96 0.77
CA VAL A 41 16.08 4.46 2.00
C VAL A 41 17.15 4.27 3.07
N ALA A 42 16.83 4.55 4.34
CA ALA A 42 17.72 4.27 5.47
C ALA A 42 18.19 2.81 5.43
N THR A 43 19.51 2.59 5.55
CA THR A 43 20.12 1.28 5.32
C THR A 43 19.82 0.24 6.42
N GLU A 44 19.21 0.66 7.53
CA GLU A 44 18.93 -0.21 8.67
C GLU A 44 17.55 0.04 9.31
N PHE A 45 16.78 -1.03 9.51
CA PHE A 45 15.56 -1.02 10.33
C PHE A 45 15.86 -0.79 11.81
N ARG A 46 14.94 -0.14 12.52
CA ARG A 46 15.09 0.09 13.97
C ARG A 46 15.16 -1.23 14.74
N ASN A 47 16.01 -1.26 15.76
CA ASN A 47 16.13 -2.44 16.61
C ASN A 47 15.05 -2.43 17.69
N PHE A 48 14.15 -3.41 17.65
CA PHE A 48 13.29 -3.73 18.78
C PHE A 48 14.07 -4.72 19.65
N GLU A 49 14.26 -4.43 20.93
CA GLU A 49 14.92 -5.36 21.85
C GLU A 49 14.29 -6.75 21.70
N ARG A 50 15.12 -7.76 21.41
CA ARG A 50 14.67 -9.13 21.26
C ARG A 50 14.06 -9.56 22.58
N LYS A 51 12.75 -9.80 22.59
CA LYS A 51 12.13 -10.58 23.64
C LYS A 51 12.60 -12.01 23.54
N ASP A 52 12.84 -12.63 24.70
CA ASP A 52 12.75 -14.08 24.79
C ASP A 52 11.32 -14.46 24.44
N LEU A 53 11.16 -14.93 23.22
CA LEU A 53 9.92 -15.47 22.73
C LEU A 53 9.75 -16.83 23.42
N ILE A 54 9.12 -16.80 24.59
CA ILE A 54 8.67 -18.00 25.29
C ILE A 54 7.33 -18.44 24.68
N PRO A 55 7.14 -19.72 24.33
CA PRO A 55 5.88 -20.22 23.79
C PRO A 55 4.70 -19.89 24.71
N ARG A 56 3.76 -19.09 24.21
CA ARG A 56 2.51 -18.75 24.91
C ARG A 56 1.36 -18.79 23.91
N SER A 57 0.28 -19.45 24.31
CA SER A 57 -0.99 -19.48 23.58
C SER A 57 -2.04 -18.72 24.42
N PRO A 58 -2.77 -17.75 23.84
CA PRO A 58 -2.69 -17.32 22.45
C PRO A 58 -1.42 -16.50 22.16
N ILE A 59 -0.93 -16.59 20.92
CA ILE A 59 0.11 -15.71 20.38
C ILE A 59 -0.50 -14.32 20.18
N LYS A 60 0.06 -13.31 20.85
CA LYS A 60 -0.43 -11.94 20.81
C LYS A 60 0.27 -11.16 19.69
N VAL A 61 -0.48 -10.79 18.66
CA VAL A 61 0.02 -10.08 17.49
C VAL A 61 -0.60 -8.69 17.43
N ALA A 62 0.24 -7.65 17.36
CA ALA A 62 -0.21 -6.32 16.97
C ALA A 62 -0.06 -6.15 15.47
N VAL A 63 -1.08 -5.60 14.81
CA VAL A 63 -1.01 -5.16 13.42
C VAL A 63 -1.20 -3.65 13.40
N VAL A 64 -0.18 -2.91 12.97
CA VAL A 64 -0.18 -1.45 12.97
C VAL A 64 -0.25 -0.94 11.53
N TYR A 65 -1.41 -0.45 11.13
CA TYR A 65 -1.64 0.12 9.80
C TYR A 65 -1.17 1.58 9.76
N PRO A 66 -0.32 1.99 8.80
CA PRO A 66 0.15 3.37 8.65
C PRO A 66 -0.87 4.28 7.92
N THR A 67 -2.16 3.93 7.99
CA THR A 67 -3.28 4.67 7.41
C THR A 67 -4.59 4.26 8.06
N THR A 68 -5.58 5.17 8.07
CA THR A 68 -6.97 4.91 8.47
C THR A 68 -7.90 4.67 7.27
N LYS A 69 -7.38 4.73 6.03
CA LYS A 69 -8.17 4.59 4.81
C LYS A 69 -8.68 3.15 4.66
N VAL A 70 -9.99 2.97 4.80
CA VAL A 70 -10.69 1.66 4.73
C VAL A 70 -10.36 0.89 3.45
N GLN A 71 -10.29 1.58 2.30
CA GLN A 71 -9.98 1.00 1.00
C GLN A 71 -8.57 0.36 0.95
N LYS A 72 -7.64 0.84 1.79
CA LYS A 72 -6.31 0.24 1.94
C LYS A 72 -6.31 -0.84 3.01
N THR A 73 -6.96 -0.63 4.15
CA THR A 73 -6.80 -1.50 5.33
C THR A 73 -7.65 -2.77 5.27
N VAL A 74 -8.88 -2.72 4.74
CA VAL A 74 -9.78 -3.89 4.67
C VAL A 74 -9.19 -5.07 3.88
N PRO A 75 -8.68 -4.89 2.64
CA PRO A 75 -8.11 -6.02 1.90
C PRO A 75 -6.89 -6.63 2.61
N LEU A 76 -6.05 -5.80 3.24
CA LEU A 76 -4.91 -6.25 4.04
C LEU A 76 -5.35 -7.03 5.29
N GLN A 77 -6.46 -6.62 5.94
CA GLN A 77 -7.04 -7.36 7.05
C GLN A 77 -7.52 -8.73 6.61
N LYS A 78 -8.28 -8.83 5.51
CA LYS A 78 -8.74 -10.12 4.98
C LYS A 78 -7.59 -11.06 4.70
N ALA A 79 -6.50 -10.55 4.10
CA ALA A 79 -5.29 -11.34 3.85
C ALA A 79 -4.71 -11.91 5.16
N ILE A 80 -4.48 -11.06 6.18
CA ILE A 80 -3.95 -11.49 7.48
C ILE A 80 -4.86 -12.51 8.17
N GLU A 81 -6.19 -12.27 8.20
CA GLU A 81 -7.14 -13.20 8.81
C GLU A 81 -7.16 -14.55 8.08
N SER A 82 -7.05 -14.57 6.76
CA SER A 82 -6.94 -15.82 5.99
C SER A 82 -5.71 -16.64 6.42
N TYR A 83 -4.53 -16.02 6.57
CA TYR A 83 -3.34 -16.72 7.06
C TYR A 83 -3.46 -17.16 8.51
N ARG A 84 -4.11 -16.36 9.36
CA ARG A 84 -4.42 -16.72 10.75
C ARG A 84 -5.32 -17.96 10.82
N GLU A 85 -6.38 -18.02 10.02
CA GLU A 85 -7.26 -19.19 9.94
C GLU A 85 -6.52 -20.43 9.41
N GLN A 86 -5.70 -20.27 8.37
CA GLN A 86 -4.88 -21.35 7.85
C GLN A 86 -3.91 -21.89 8.91
N HIS A 87 -3.30 -21.00 9.69
CA HIS A 87 -2.44 -21.38 10.81
C HIS A 87 -3.21 -22.15 11.88
N LEU A 88 -4.38 -21.65 12.30
CA LEU A 88 -5.24 -22.31 13.29
C LEU A 88 -5.63 -23.74 12.85
N ARG A 89 -5.93 -23.93 11.56
CA ARG A 89 -6.23 -25.26 10.99
C ARG A 89 -5.02 -26.19 11.00
N LYS A 90 -3.79 -25.67 10.80
CA LYS A 90 -2.55 -26.46 10.71
C LYS A 90 -1.91 -26.79 12.06
N GLN A 91 -1.84 -25.82 12.98
CA GLN A 91 -1.05 -25.92 14.22
C GLN A 91 -1.88 -25.85 15.50
N LYS A 92 -3.18 -25.51 15.43
CA LYS A 92 -4.11 -25.37 16.57
C LYS A 92 -3.75 -24.30 17.61
N ASP A 93 -2.66 -23.57 17.42
CA ASP A 93 -2.33 -22.42 18.26
C ASP A 93 -3.29 -21.26 17.99
N ALA A 94 -3.84 -20.68 19.06
CA ALA A 94 -4.69 -19.51 18.97
C ALA A 94 -3.82 -18.28 18.74
N ILE A 95 -4.25 -17.42 17.81
CA ILE A 95 -3.62 -16.12 17.54
C ILE A 95 -4.63 -15.03 17.92
N ASP A 96 -4.24 -14.14 18.82
CA ASP A 96 -4.99 -12.94 19.20
C ASP A 96 -4.41 -11.73 18.45
N ILE A 97 -5.17 -11.18 17.51
CA ILE A 97 -4.77 -10.04 16.68
C ILE A 97 -5.42 -8.77 17.20
N LYS A 98 -4.60 -7.78 17.61
CA LYS A 98 -5.06 -6.41 17.88
C LYS A 98 -4.62 -5.47 16.78
N LYS A 99 -5.55 -4.65 16.28
CA LYS A 99 -5.35 -3.74 15.14
C LYS A 99 -5.20 -2.30 15.66
N PHE A 100 -4.21 -1.59 15.15
CA PHE A 100 -3.92 -0.19 15.43
C PHE A 100 -3.81 0.59 14.11
N TYR A 101 -4.23 1.86 14.10
CA TYR A 101 -4.25 2.67 12.88
C TYR A 101 -3.57 4.00 13.13
N VAL A 102 -2.41 4.24 12.51
CA VAL A 102 -1.65 5.47 12.68
C VAL A 102 -1.72 6.26 11.37
N GLN A 103 -2.20 7.50 11.42
CA GLN A 103 -2.24 8.35 10.23
C GLN A 103 -0.86 8.97 9.96
N VAL A 104 -0.08 8.34 9.09
CA VAL A 104 1.19 8.90 8.60
C VAL A 104 0.89 9.94 7.53
N LYS A 105 1.18 11.22 7.83
CA LYS A 105 0.89 12.37 6.96
C LYS A 105 1.97 12.62 5.91
N ASP A 106 3.24 12.50 6.29
CA ASP A 106 4.38 12.74 5.39
C ASP A 106 5.18 11.45 5.17
N THR A 107 5.34 11.09 3.91
CA THR A 107 6.10 9.93 3.44
C THR A 107 7.39 10.34 2.74
N GLY A 108 7.67 11.64 2.60
CA GLY A 108 8.86 12.18 1.92
C GLY A 108 8.87 12.02 0.40
N VAL A 109 7.78 11.55 -0.21
CA VAL A 109 7.70 11.21 -1.65
C VAL A 109 6.58 11.92 -2.42
N GLY A 110 5.96 12.94 -1.80
CA GLY A 110 4.82 13.66 -2.39
C GLY A 110 3.49 12.89 -2.27
N GLU A 111 2.40 13.52 -2.72
CA GLU A 111 1.06 12.92 -2.69
C GLU A 111 0.81 11.94 -3.85
N GLN A 112 1.40 12.20 -5.02
CA GLN A 112 1.36 11.34 -6.19
C GLN A 112 2.79 10.94 -6.60
N PRO A 113 3.40 9.96 -5.91
CA PRO A 113 4.76 9.56 -6.25
C PRO A 113 4.82 8.97 -7.67
N LEU A 114 5.93 9.23 -8.35
CA LEU A 114 6.34 8.52 -9.55
C LEU A 114 7.25 7.35 -9.17
N HIS A 115 7.20 6.26 -9.93
CA HIS A 115 8.07 5.12 -9.70
C HIS A 115 9.56 5.51 -9.74
N PRO A 116 10.40 4.99 -8.81
CA PRO A 116 10.15 3.94 -7.80
C PRO A 116 9.68 4.40 -6.42
N ASN A 117 9.21 5.65 -6.30
CA ASN A 117 8.98 6.28 -4.99
C ASN A 117 7.79 5.71 -4.21
N GLY A 118 6.95 4.87 -4.80
CA GLY A 118 5.89 4.16 -4.06
C GLY A 118 6.47 3.22 -3.01
N LEU A 119 7.50 2.43 -3.35
CA LEU A 119 8.18 1.58 -2.37
C LEU A 119 8.87 2.40 -1.27
N VAL A 120 9.50 3.51 -1.64
CA VAL A 120 10.13 4.44 -0.70
C VAL A 120 9.10 5.00 0.28
N GLY A 121 7.94 5.45 -0.22
CA GLY A 121 6.85 5.93 0.61
C GLY A 121 6.31 4.86 1.56
N ALA A 122 6.16 3.63 1.08
CA ALA A 122 5.73 2.50 1.91
C ALA A 122 6.76 2.18 3.02
N LEU A 123 8.06 2.27 2.75
CA LEU A 123 9.12 2.08 3.73
C LEU A 123 9.19 3.22 4.74
N ASN A 124 9.10 4.47 4.29
CA ASN A 124 9.09 5.65 5.16
C ASN A 124 7.92 5.60 6.15
N ARG A 125 6.75 5.10 5.71
CA ARG A 125 5.64 4.78 6.61
C ARG A 125 6.03 3.75 7.67
N ILE A 126 6.74 2.67 7.32
CA ILE A 126 7.22 1.68 8.29
C ILE A 126 8.17 2.31 9.31
N TYR A 127 9.17 3.08 8.86
CA TYR A 127 10.09 3.77 9.76
C TYR A 127 9.38 4.74 10.71
N TYR A 128 8.40 5.49 10.20
CA TYR A 128 7.57 6.36 11.03
C TYR A 128 6.90 5.57 12.15
N ILE A 129 6.28 4.43 11.84
CA ILE A 129 5.65 3.56 12.85
C ILE A 129 6.68 3.01 13.83
N GLN A 130 7.86 2.57 13.37
CA GLN A 130 8.91 2.10 14.27
C GLN A 130 9.35 3.19 15.25
N ASP A 131 9.59 4.41 14.77
CA ASP A 131 10.00 5.54 15.62
C ASP A 131 8.90 5.90 16.63
N VAL A 132 7.63 5.80 16.24
CA VAL A 132 6.49 5.98 17.16
C VAL A 132 6.44 4.89 18.22
N LEU A 133 6.56 3.62 17.85
CA LEU A 133 6.50 2.49 18.77
C LEU A 133 7.65 2.48 19.78
N LEU A 134 8.82 2.98 19.35
CA LEU A 134 10.02 3.11 20.19
C LEU A 134 10.07 4.44 20.96
N LYS A 135 9.04 5.28 20.87
CA LYS A 135 8.95 6.60 21.51
C LYS A 135 10.04 7.60 21.06
N ASN A 136 10.64 7.38 19.89
CA ASN A 136 11.56 8.31 19.24
C ASN A 136 10.81 9.45 18.51
N ARG A 137 9.50 9.27 18.29
CA ARG A 137 8.63 10.25 17.65
C ARG A 137 7.31 10.35 18.41
N THR A 138 6.89 11.57 18.70
CA THR A 138 5.55 11.85 19.24
C THR A 138 4.53 11.82 18.12
N LEU A 139 3.40 11.17 18.35
CA LEU A 139 2.27 11.26 17.44
C LEU A 139 1.58 12.60 17.60
N GLU A 140 1.41 13.31 16.50
CA GLU A 140 0.77 14.64 16.52
C GLU A 140 -0.76 14.54 16.72
N GLN A 141 -1.37 13.38 16.44
CA GLN A 141 -2.82 13.14 16.58
C GLN A 141 -3.10 11.64 16.84
N VAL A 142 -3.61 11.28 18.01
CA VAL A 142 -4.04 9.91 18.33
C VAL A 142 -5.30 9.95 19.17
N ASP A 143 -6.34 9.24 18.71
CA ASP A 143 -7.56 8.97 19.48
C ASP A 143 -7.48 7.61 20.20
N PHE A 144 -6.30 6.99 20.30
CA PHE A 144 -6.12 5.67 20.90
C PHE A 144 -4.76 5.52 21.61
N ASP A 145 -4.72 4.66 22.61
CA ASP A 145 -3.47 4.27 23.28
C ASP A 145 -2.60 3.44 22.33
N LEU A 146 -1.37 3.91 22.09
CA LEU A 146 -0.38 3.14 21.33
C LEU A 146 -0.17 1.76 21.98
N PRO A 147 0.08 0.70 21.18
CA PRO A 147 0.40 -0.60 21.74
C PRO A 147 1.66 -0.46 22.59
N VAL A 148 1.56 -0.82 23.87
CA VAL A 148 2.75 -1.10 24.67
C VAL A 148 3.43 -2.29 24.00
N VAL A 149 4.52 -2.04 23.29
CA VAL A 149 5.28 -3.04 22.49
C VAL A 149 5.52 -4.33 23.30
N GLN A 150 5.77 -4.18 24.60
CA GLN A 150 6.00 -5.28 25.55
C GLN A 150 4.78 -6.17 25.82
N ASN A 151 3.58 -5.84 25.34
CA ASN A 151 2.38 -6.67 25.51
C ASN A 151 2.17 -7.66 24.36
N PHE A 152 2.96 -7.57 23.29
CA PHE A 152 2.82 -8.38 22.10
C PHE A 152 4.03 -9.31 21.90
N ASP A 153 3.80 -10.45 21.28
CA ASP A 153 4.82 -11.42 20.85
C ASP A 153 5.32 -11.08 19.44
N ARG A 154 4.49 -10.41 18.64
CA ARG A 154 4.77 -9.98 17.27
C ARG A 154 4.16 -8.63 16.97
N ILE A 155 4.84 -7.83 16.16
CA ILE A 155 4.29 -6.59 15.62
C ILE A 155 4.49 -6.59 14.12
N ILE A 156 3.39 -6.57 13.38
CA ILE A 156 3.35 -6.52 11.92
C ILE A 156 2.97 -5.10 11.48
N ILE A 157 3.71 -4.55 10.52
CA ILE A 157 3.41 -3.27 9.88
C ILE A 157 3.13 -3.54 8.40
N PRO A 158 1.87 -3.71 7.99
CA PRO A 158 1.49 -3.77 6.59
C PRO A 158 1.41 -2.35 6.02
N SER A 159 2.25 -2.04 5.05
CA SER A 159 2.35 -0.71 4.43
C SER A 159 2.07 -0.77 2.94
N LEU A 160 1.25 0.16 2.44
CA LEU A 160 0.86 0.25 1.05
C LEU A 160 0.94 1.69 0.55
N GLU A 161 1.71 1.89 -0.52
CA GLU A 161 1.72 3.14 -1.28
C GLU A 161 1.69 2.87 -2.78
N SER A 162 0.84 3.59 -3.51
CA SER A 162 0.82 3.50 -4.97
C SER A 162 1.69 4.60 -5.55
N ASP A 163 2.43 4.29 -6.61
CA ASP A 163 3.05 5.27 -7.50
C ASP A 163 2.47 5.17 -8.90
N ILE A 164 2.78 6.16 -9.76
CA ILE A 164 2.55 6.04 -11.20
C ILE A 164 3.81 5.49 -11.86
N PHE A 165 3.65 4.43 -12.63
CA PHE A 165 4.71 3.87 -13.46
C PHE A 165 4.40 4.06 -14.93
N PHE A 166 5.42 4.35 -15.72
CA PHE A 166 5.33 4.49 -17.17
C PHE A 166 6.17 3.41 -17.83
N GLU A 167 5.54 2.60 -18.69
CA GLU A 167 6.20 1.63 -19.55
C GLU A 167 5.84 1.93 -21.00
N ASN A 168 6.84 2.19 -21.84
CA ASN A 168 6.65 2.50 -23.27
C ASN A 168 5.56 3.56 -23.52
N GLU A 169 5.59 4.66 -22.74
CA GLU A 169 4.61 5.76 -22.73
C GLU A 169 3.22 5.46 -22.14
N VAL A 170 2.94 4.22 -21.76
CA VAL A 170 1.69 3.83 -21.07
C VAL A 170 1.88 4.00 -19.58
N GLY A 171 1.11 4.91 -18.98
CA GLY A 171 1.09 5.13 -17.53
C GLY A 171 0.04 4.25 -16.84
N TYR A 172 0.35 3.75 -15.64
CA TYR A 172 -0.62 3.06 -14.80
C TYR A 172 -0.36 3.26 -13.30
N ASP A 173 -1.40 3.10 -12.48
CA ASP A 173 -1.27 3.03 -11.02
C ASP A 173 -0.56 1.74 -10.62
N LYS A 174 0.49 1.82 -9.81
CA LYS A 174 1.28 0.68 -9.38
C LYS A 174 1.19 0.58 -7.86
N PRO A 175 0.36 -0.31 -7.30
CA PRO A 175 0.30 -0.51 -5.85
C PRO A 175 1.58 -1.21 -5.38
N ASN A 176 2.25 -0.64 -4.38
CA ASN A 176 3.42 -1.23 -3.74
C ASN A 176 3.06 -1.63 -2.31
N LEU A 177 3.26 -2.90 -1.98
CA LEU A 177 2.86 -3.49 -0.70
C LEU A 177 4.07 -4.07 0.01
N ILE A 178 4.19 -3.80 1.31
CA ILE A 178 5.22 -4.35 2.19
C ILE A 178 4.55 -4.87 3.46
N PHE A 179 4.84 -6.10 3.85
CA PHE A 179 4.62 -6.59 5.21
C PHE A 179 5.97 -6.70 5.90
N TYR A 180 6.07 -6.07 7.07
CA TYR A 180 7.28 -6.07 7.89
C TYR A 180 6.96 -6.53 9.31
N GLU A 181 7.83 -7.36 9.91
CA GLU A 181 7.72 -7.78 11.31
C GLU A 181 8.89 -7.24 12.15
N CYS A 182 8.58 -6.55 13.25
CA CYS A 182 9.55 -5.73 13.98
C CYS A 182 10.64 -6.50 14.74
N PHE A 183 10.33 -7.67 15.32
CA PHE A 183 11.29 -8.39 16.18
C PHE A 183 12.28 -9.26 15.39
N THR A 184 11.81 -9.89 14.32
CA THR A 184 12.58 -10.74 13.41
C THR A 184 13.18 -9.96 12.25
N ARG A 185 12.64 -8.76 11.96
CA ARG A 185 12.98 -7.93 10.79
C ARG A 185 12.70 -8.63 9.46
N GLU A 186 11.85 -9.66 9.47
CA GLU A 186 11.37 -10.29 8.26
C GLU A 186 10.53 -9.31 7.46
N LEU A 187 10.70 -9.33 6.15
CA LEU A 187 10.04 -8.44 5.22
C LEU A 187 9.63 -9.23 3.98
N VAL A 188 8.43 -8.95 3.49
CA VAL A 188 7.98 -9.38 2.18
C VAL A 188 7.36 -8.19 1.46
N ALA A 189 7.75 -7.99 0.21
CA ALA A 189 7.29 -6.87 -0.61
C ALA A 189 6.85 -7.34 -2.00
N GLY A 190 5.92 -6.61 -2.59
CA GLY A 190 5.42 -6.86 -3.94
C GLY A 190 4.93 -5.57 -4.58
N MET A 191 4.99 -5.56 -5.91
CA MET A 191 4.46 -4.48 -6.73
C MET A 191 3.40 -5.06 -7.66
N GLY A 192 2.20 -4.48 -7.63
CA GLY A 192 1.09 -4.88 -8.49
C GLY A 192 0.93 -3.96 -9.70
N THR A 193 -0.11 -4.24 -10.47
CA THR A 193 -0.49 -3.46 -11.65
C THR A 193 -1.94 -3.04 -11.49
N GLY A 194 -2.16 -1.75 -11.29
CA GLY A 194 -3.47 -1.11 -11.26
C GLY A 194 -3.95 -0.73 -12.66
N PRO A 195 -5.02 0.09 -12.76
CA PRO A 195 -5.55 0.54 -14.03
C PRO A 195 -4.60 1.54 -14.70
N GLY A 196 -4.64 1.56 -16.03
CA GLY A 196 -4.00 2.59 -16.83
C GLY A 196 -4.54 3.98 -16.51
N ILE A 197 -3.68 5.00 -16.67
CA ILE A 197 -4.06 6.40 -16.54
C ILE A 197 -4.04 7.09 -17.90
N GLN A 198 -4.89 8.10 -18.06
CA GLN A 198 -4.89 8.94 -19.25
C GLN A 198 -3.77 9.98 -19.15
N LYS A 199 -2.83 9.94 -20.11
CA LYS A 199 -1.62 10.79 -20.14
C LYS A 199 -1.96 12.28 -20.01
N ASP A 200 -2.96 12.74 -20.75
CA ASP A 200 -3.34 14.17 -20.76
C ASP A 200 -3.91 14.63 -19.41
N ILE A 201 -4.71 13.78 -18.75
CA ILE A 201 -5.27 14.06 -17.41
C ILE A 201 -4.14 14.08 -16.38
N PHE A 202 -3.16 13.18 -16.51
CA PHE A 202 -1.99 13.16 -15.63
C PHE A 202 -1.09 14.38 -15.84
N GLN A 203 -0.82 14.77 -17.08
CA GLN A 203 -0.06 15.98 -17.40
C GLN A 203 -0.75 17.23 -16.83
N LEU A 204 -2.08 17.30 -16.95
CA LEU A 204 -2.86 18.37 -16.32
C LEU A 204 -2.70 18.36 -14.80
N SER A 205 -2.70 17.19 -14.13
CA SER A 205 -2.46 17.13 -12.69
C SER A 205 -1.08 17.68 -12.30
N GLN A 206 -0.05 17.38 -13.11
CA GLN A 206 1.31 17.88 -12.89
C GLN A 206 1.40 19.40 -13.11
N GLU A 207 0.75 19.90 -14.16
CA GLU A 207 0.70 21.33 -14.46
C GLU A 207 -0.02 22.11 -13.36
N LEU A 208 -1.19 21.62 -12.90
CA LEU A 208 -1.92 22.21 -11.77
C LEU A 208 -1.09 22.20 -10.48
N GLY A 209 -0.38 21.10 -10.20
CA GLY A 209 0.57 21.01 -9.09
C GLY A 209 1.64 22.10 -9.16
N ARG A 210 2.26 22.27 -10.33
CA ARG A 210 3.31 23.27 -10.56
C ARG A 210 2.80 24.69 -10.40
N VAL A 211 1.65 25.01 -11.01
CA VAL A 211 1.09 26.36 -11.02
C VAL A 211 0.54 26.76 -9.66
N LEU A 212 -0.16 25.87 -8.96
CA LEU A 212 -0.86 26.20 -7.71
C LEU A 212 -0.01 26.00 -6.45
N PHE A 213 0.94 25.07 -6.48
CA PHE A 213 1.68 24.64 -5.29
C PHE A 213 3.20 24.65 -5.47
N ASN A 214 3.72 25.06 -6.63
CA ASN A 214 5.13 24.95 -7.00
C ASN A 214 5.69 23.52 -6.78
N ASN A 215 4.83 22.51 -7.00
CA ASN A 215 5.14 21.09 -6.80
C ASN A 215 4.27 20.24 -7.73
N ASP A 216 4.88 19.61 -8.73
CA ASP A 216 4.19 18.81 -9.76
C ASP A 216 3.60 17.49 -9.23
N GLN A 217 3.81 17.15 -7.97
CA GLN A 217 3.23 15.99 -7.28
C GLN A 217 2.17 16.36 -6.22
N ALA A 218 1.84 17.65 -6.08
CA ALA A 218 0.87 18.12 -5.09
C ALA A 218 -0.60 17.87 -5.47
N VAL A 219 -0.89 17.73 -6.77
CA VAL A 219 -2.22 17.42 -7.28
C VAL A 219 -2.21 16.01 -7.85
N THR A 220 -3.06 15.13 -7.30
CA THR A 220 -3.11 13.73 -7.69
C THR A 220 -3.97 13.52 -8.94
N TYR A 221 -3.76 12.39 -9.61
CA TYR A 221 -4.56 11.97 -10.75
C TYR A 221 -6.06 11.90 -10.40
N GLY A 222 -6.38 11.26 -9.27
CA GLY A 222 -7.76 11.14 -8.78
C GLY A 222 -8.42 12.49 -8.45
N LYS A 223 -7.66 13.46 -7.91
CA LYS A 223 -8.18 14.82 -7.65
C LYS A 223 -8.53 15.52 -8.96
N THR A 224 -7.71 15.34 -9.99
CA THR A 224 -7.93 15.92 -11.32
C THR A 224 -9.15 15.28 -12.00
N LEU A 225 -9.30 13.95 -11.91
CA LEU A 225 -10.51 13.26 -12.39
C LEU A 225 -11.78 13.80 -11.72
N GLN A 226 -11.77 13.93 -10.39
CA GLN A 226 -12.91 14.46 -9.63
C GLN A 226 -13.28 15.89 -10.06
N ALA A 227 -12.29 16.72 -10.36
CA ALA A 227 -12.50 18.10 -10.82
C ALA A 227 -13.02 18.18 -12.27
N LEU A 228 -12.54 17.31 -13.16
CA LEU A 228 -12.96 17.28 -14.58
C LEU A 228 -14.35 16.67 -14.78
N PHE A 229 -14.76 15.73 -13.92
CA PHE A 229 -16.02 15.00 -14.03
C PHE A 229 -16.84 15.07 -12.73
N PRO A 230 -17.24 16.27 -12.28
CA PRO A 230 -17.94 16.45 -11.01
C PRO A 230 -19.29 15.71 -10.93
N GLU A 231 -19.96 15.52 -12.07
CA GLU A 231 -21.23 14.81 -12.17
C GLU A 231 -21.13 13.30 -11.92
N ARG A 232 -19.91 12.74 -11.94
CA ARG A 232 -19.65 11.30 -11.74
C ARG A 232 -19.49 10.92 -10.26
N ASN A 233 -19.56 11.87 -9.33
CA ASN A 233 -19.36 11.63 -7.89
C ASN A 233 -18.08 10.82 -7.59
N ILE A 234 -16.99 11.10 -8.32
CA ILE A 234 -15.74 10.36 -8.20
C ILE A 234 -15.13 10.59 -6.82
N ASN A 235 -14.89 9.51 -6.08
CA ASN A 235 -14.03 9.57 -4.90
C ASN A 235 -12.57 9.59 -5.36
N HIS A 236 -11.91 10.74 -5.24
CA HIS A 236 -10.51 10.89 -5.66
C HIS A 236 -9.53 9.92 -4.97
N ALA A 237 -9.89 9.33 -3.82
CA ALA A 237 -9.08 8.34 -3.12
C ALA A 237 -9.24 6.91 -3.68
N ASP A 238 -10.29 6.68 -4.46
CA ASP A 238 -10.73 5.38 -5.00
C ASP A 238 -11.30 5.55 -6.42
N TRP A 239 -10.54 6.22 -7.27
CA TRP A 239 -10.90 6.50 -8.66
C TRP A 239 -10.79 5.26 -9.58
N HIS A 240 -10.15 4.19 -9.08
CA HIS A 240 -9.92 2.93 -9.78
C HIS A 240 -11.19 2.36 -10.41
N GLY A 241 -12.29 2.30 -9.64
CA GLY A 241 -13.56 1.76 -10.12
C GLY A 241 -14.25 2.62 -11.18
N VAL A 242 -13.81 3.87 -11.39
CA VAL A 242 -14.32 4.77 -12.44
C VAL A 242 -13.60 4.52 -13.76
N VAL A 243 -12.29 4.27 -13.71
CA VAL A 243 -11.47 4.05 -14.92
C VAL A 243 -11.38 2.58 -15.33
N TYR A 244 -11.61 1.66 -14.40
CA TYR A 244 -11.50 0.23 -14.66
C TYR A 244 -12.84 -0.32 -15.15
N HIS A 245 -12.84 -0.88 -16.35
CA HIS A 245 -14.02 -1.55 -16.87
C HIS A 245 -14.25 -2.90 -16.19
N PRO A 246 -15.51 -3.24 -15.87
CA PRO A 246 -15.85 -4.57 -15.38
C PRO A 246 -15.34 -5.62 -16.37
N GLN A 247 -14.56 -6.58 -15.87
CA GLN A 247 -14.23 -7.77 -16.65
C GLN A 247 -15.49 -8.62 -16.88
N PRO A 248 -15.47 -9.57 -17.83
CA PRO A 248 -16.60 -10.51 -18.04
C PRO A 248 -17.06 -11.24 -16.78
N SER A 249 -16.20 -11.34 -15.76
CA SER A 249 -16.48 -11.90 -14.43
C SER A 249 -17.38 -11.04 -13.54
N GLY A 250 -17.71 -9.80 -13.94
CA GLY A 250 -18.57 -8.89 -13.19
C GLY A 250 -17.94 -8.27 -11.94
N LYS A 251 -16.65 -8.54 -11.66
CA LYS A 251 -15.95 -7.92 -10.53
C LYS A 251 -15.65 -6.44 -10.81
N GLN A 252 -15.99 -5.58 -9.87
CA GLN A 252 -15.63 -4.16 -9.88
C GLN A 252 -14.15 -4.02 -9.51
N GLY A 253 -13.34 -3.39 -10.37
CA GLY A 253 -11.93 -3.12 -10.08
C GLY A 253 -11.76 -1.80 -9.34
N ASP A 254 -12.24 -1.76 -8.10
CA ASP A 254 -11.92 -0.68 -7.17
C ASP A 254 -10.49 -0.82 -6.62
N ARG A 255 -10.05 0.11 -5.77
CA ARG A 255 -8.71 0.02 -5.18
C ARG A 255 -8.51 -1.25 -4.37
N ALA A 256 -9.56 -1.75 -3.70
CA ALA A 256 -9.46 -2.94 -2.87
C ALA A 256 -9.17 -4.17 -3.73
N TYR A 257 -9.80 -4.29 -4.90
CA TYR A 257 -9.56 -5.36 -5.88
C TYR A 257 -8.07 -5.50 -6.23
N PHE A 258 -7.40 -4.41 -6.62
CA PHE A 258 -5.98 -4.48 -7.01
C PHE A 258 -5.05 -4.82 -5.84
N ILE A 259 -5.43 -4.46 -4.61
CA ILE A 259 -4.69 -4.85 -3.41
C ILE A 259 -4.90 -6.34 -3.12
N GLU A 260 -6.13 -6.85 -3.28
CA GLU A 260 -6.45 -8.28 -3.11
C GLU A 260 -5.67 -9.13 -4.12
N GLU A 261 -5.68 -8.76 -5.41
CA GLU A 261 -4.91 -9.43 -6.47
C GLU A 261 -3.40 -9.44 -6.16
N LEU A 262 -2.84 -8.32 -5.67
CA LEU A 262 -1.44 -8.26 -5.25
C LEU A 262 -1.15 -9.19 -4.06
N CYS A 263 -2.04 -9.23 -3.05
CA CYS A 263 -1.91 -10.15 -1.92
C CYS A 263 -1.97 -11.61 -2.38
N GLU A 264 -2.86 -11.96 -3.31
CA GLU A 264 -2.97 -13.31 -3.86
C GLU A 264 -1.71 -13.71 -4.63
N ALA A 265 -1.19 -12.84 -5.48
CA ALA A 265 0.03 -13.09 -6.23
C ALA A 265 1.27 -13.23 -5.33
N MET A 266 1.32 -12.51 -4.20
CA MET A 266 2.34 -12.66 -3.18
C MET A 266 2.16 -13.93 -2.32
N GLY A 267 1.12 -14.73 -2.56
CA GLY A 267 0.64 -15.78 -1.67
C GLY A 267 1.69 -16.77 -1.14
N LYS A 268 2.62 -17.24 -1.98
CA LYS A 268 3.71 -18.12 -1.53
C LYS A 268 4.64 -17.42 -0.52
N HIS A 269 4.98 -16.17 -0.77
CA HIS A 269 5.89 -15.40 0.07
C HIS A 269 5.21 -14.96 1.37
N LEU A 270 3.94 -14.55 1.29
CA LEU A 270 3.13 -14.25 2.47
C LEU A 270 2.93 -15.49 3.34
N ASN A 271 2.72 -16.68 2.77
CA ASN A 271 2.69 -17.92 3.53
C ASN A 271 3.97 -18.13 4.34
N ILE A 272 5.15 -17.98 3.71
CA ILE A 272 6.44 -18.12 4.39
C ILE A 272 6.59 -17.07 5.50
N PHE A 273 6.23 -15.82 5.22
CA PHE A 273 6.26 -14.73 6.19
C PHE A 273 5.37 -15.04 7.39
N PHE A 274 4.08 -15.33 7.18
CA PHE A 274 3.14 -15.61 8.26
C PHE A 274 3.43 -16.91 9.00
N ASP A 275 3.99 -17.93 8.35
CA ASP A 275 4.46 -19.13 9.04
C ASP A 275 5.57 -18.80 10.04
N LYS A 276 6.52 -17.90 9.70
CA LYS A 276 7.56 -17.44 10.64
C LYS A 276 6.98 -16.56 11.77
N VAL A 277 6.04 -15.69 11.43
CA VAL A 277 5.43 -14.76 12.38
C VAL A 277 4.55 -15.51 13.38
N PHE A 278 3.73 -16.43 12.90
CA PHE A 278 2.76 -17.20 13.70
C PHE A 278 3.34 -18.49 14.27
N SER A 279 4.52 -18.94 13.86
CA SER A 279 5.27 -19.99 14.56
C SER A 279 6.60 -19.49 15.13
N PRO A 280 6.59 -18.59 16.14
CA PRO A 280 7.81 -18.03 16.73
C PRO A 280 8.81 -19.07 17.25
N TYR A 281 8.31 -20.26 17.58
CA TYR A 281 8.96 -21.22 18.47
C TYR A 281 9.37 -22.51 17.75
N LYS A 282 9.19 -22.61 16.43
CA LYS A 282 9.75 -23.74 15.69
C LYS A 282 11.27 -23.64 15.71
N LYS A 283 11.91 -24.42 16.59
CA LYS A 283 13.33 -24.76 16.46
C LYS A 283 13.54 -25.22 15.03
N THR A 284 14.44 -24.55 14.31
CA THR A 284 15.17 -25.20 13.22
C THR A 284 15.74 -26.49 13.81
N MET A 285 15.16 -27.62 13.44
CA MET A 285 15.78 -28.93 13.65
C MET A 285 16.96 -29.05 12.71
#